data_AF-A0A9P7E492-F1
#
_entry.id   AF-A0A9P7E492-F1
#
_cell.length_a   1.000
_cell.length_b   1.000
_cell.length_c   1.000
_cell.angle_alpha   90.00
_cell.angle_beta   90.00
_cell.angle_gamma   90.00
#
_symmetry.space_group_name_H-M   'P 1'
#
loop_
_entity.id
_entity.type
_entity.pdbx_description
1 polymer ?
#
loop_
_entity_poly.entity_id
_entity_poly.type
_entity_poly.pdbx_seq_one_letter_code
_entity_poly.pdbx_strand_id
1 'polypeptide(L)'
;MSTEGFIGIGGFKTAHAGWLTLTASPRTGLGSVPRHKVVVKHPFYKVFPTAVKAGHYKVGRYALADELPKLFREANVLYWSKSLLQLTYDFIDRSITSSPEPPPFVVPRVRFVEAGLC
;
A
#
# COMPACT_ATOMS: atom_id res chain seq x y z
N MET A 1 -0.25 25.46 -10.66
CA MET A 1 -0.39 24.05 -10.25
C MET A 1 -1.71 23.94 -9.49
N SER A 2 -2.76 23.31 -10.02
CA SER A 2 -3.87 22.92 -9.14
C SER A 2 -3.53 21.55 -8.53
N THR A 3 -2.84 21.59 -7.40
CA THR A 3 -2.63 20.45 -6.49
C THR A 3 -3.89 20.09 -5.70
N GLU A 4 -5.04 20.63 -6.09
CA GLU A 4 -6.32 20.42 -5.41
C GLU A 4 -6.76 18.96 -5.57
N GLY A 5 -6.49 18.17 -4.54
CA GLY A 5 -7.05 16.83 -4.37
C GLY A 5 -6.05 15.72 -4.00
N PHE A 6 -4.75 15.89 -4.25
CA PHE A 6 -3.77 14.85 -3.90
C PHE A 6 -3.23 15.05 -2.48
N ILE A 7 -3.22 13.96 -1.71
CA ILE A 7 -2.46 13.89 -0.44
C ILE A 7 -0.95 13.86 -0.75
N GLY A 8 -0.57 13.27 -1.89
CA GLY A 8 0.82 13.24 -2.33
C GLY A 8 1.02 12.63 -3.71
N ILE A 9 2.16 12.94 -4.34
CA ILE A 9 2.56 12.38 -5.63
C ILE A 9 3.90 11.67 -5.43
N GLY A 10 3.90 10.35 -5.58
CA GLY A 10 5.11 9.53 -5.55
C GLY A 10 5.75 9.38 -6.93
N GLY A 11 6.77 8.53 -7.04
CA GLY A 11 7.44 8.26 -8.32
C GLY A 11 6.54 7.59 -9.37
N PHE A 12 5.60 6.76 -8.93
CA PHE A 12 4.76 5.91 -9.79
C PHE A 12 3.26 6.00 -9.51
N LYS A 13 2.86 6.59 -8.37
CA LYS A 13 1.46 6.67 -7.94
C LYS A 13 1.11 8.03 -7.38
N THR A 14 -0.14 8.44 -7.57
CA THR A 14 -0.77 9.55 -6.84
C THR A 14 -1.55 8.98 -5.64
N ALA A 15 -1.57 9.70 -4.53
CA ALA A 15 -2.33 9.37 -3.34
C ALA A 15 -3.48 10.38 -3.13
N HIS A 16 -4.67 9.86 -2.84
CA HIS A 16 -5.90 10.64 -2.64
C HIS A 16 -6.60 10.21 -1.35
N ALA A 17 -7.32 11.13 -0.73
CA ALA A 17 -8.22 10.78 0.37
C ALA A 17 -9.43 10.02 -0.19
N GLY A 18 -9.86 8.97 0.50
CA GLY A 18 -11.07 8.25 0.15
C GLY A 18 -11.75 7.62 1.36
N TRP A 19 -12.90 7.01 1.10
CA TRP A 19 -13.64 6.24 2.09
C TRP A 19 -13.98 4.88 1.51
N LEU A 20 -13.74 3.84 2.31
CA LEU A 20 -14.17 2.50 1.96
C LEU A 20 -15.63 2.30 2.40
N THR A 21 -16.49 2.00 1.44
CA THR A 21 -17.91 1.72 1.65
C THR A 21 -18.21 0.28 1.23
N LEU A 22 -17.80 -0.69 2.06
CA LEU A 22 -18.10 -2.09 1.82
C LEU A 22 -19.54 -2.41 2.20
N THR A 23 -20.22 -3.17 1.35
CA THR A 23 -21.44 -3.89 1.70
C THR A 23 -21.02 -5.22 2.32
N ALA A 24 -21.36 -5.44 3.60
CA ALA A 24 -20.82 -6.49 4.48
C ALA A 24 -19.37 -6.25 4.96
N SER A 25 -19.22 -5.38 5.96
CA SER A 25 -17.94 -5.13 6.62
C SER A 25 -17.34 -6.41 7.25
N PRO A 26 -16.04 -6.69 7.05
CA PRO A 26 -15.36 -7.76 7.75
C PRO A 26 -15.35 -7.50 9.26
N ARG A 27 -15.23 -8.56 10.07
CA ARG A 27 -15.19 -8.42 11.55
C ARG A 27 -13.98 -7.62 12.05
N THR A 28 -12.87 -7.64 11.32
CA THR A 28 -11.60 -7.01 11.70
C THR A 28 -10.84 -6.47 10.48
N GLY A 29 -9.92 -5.53 10.70
CA GLY A 29 -9.04 -4.99 9.66
C GLY A 29 -9.71 -3.94 8.76
N LEU A 30 -9.10 -3.69 7.61
CA LEU A 30 -9.52 -2.70 6.63
C LEU A 30 -10.99 -2.90 6.22
N GLY A 31 -11.81 -1.86 6.38
CA GLY A 31 -13.24 -1.91 6.08
C GLY A 31 -14.16 -2.49 7.15
N SER A 32 -13.62 -2.88 8.31
CA SER A 32 -14.43 -3.36 9.45
C SER A 32 -15.38 -2.32 10.03
N VAL A 33 -15.14 -1.04 9.75
CA VAL A 33 -16.01 0.07 10.12
C VAL A 33 -16.61 0.69 8.86
N PRO A 34 -17.87 1.17 8.91
CA PRO A 34 -18.48 1.88 7.79
C PRO A 34 -17.71 3.16 7.50
N ARG A 35 -17.57 3.49 6.20
CA ARG A 35 -16.87 4.70 5.73
C ARG A 35 -15.45 4.80 6.30
N HIS A 36 -14.73 3.69 6.33
CA HIS A 36 -13.35 3.65 6.80
C HIS A 36 -12.50 4.62 5.96
N LYS A 37 -11.84 5.59 6.59
CA LYS A 37 -10.94 6.52 5.89
C LYS A 37 -9.76 5.76 5.31
N VAL A 38 -9.51 5.94 4.02
CA VAL A 38 -8.43 5.26 3.31
C VAL A 38 -7.65 6.24 2.45
N VAL A 39 -6.44 5.83 2.07
CA VAL A 39 -5.66 6.52 1.04
C VAL A 39 -5.71 5.69 -0.23
N VAL A 40 -6.34 6.24 -1.25
CA VAL A 40 -6.45 5.61 -2.56
C VAL A 40 -5.19 5.92 -3.36
N LYS A 41 -4.49 4.89 -3.84
CA LYS A 41 -3.26 5.04 -4.61
C LYS A 41 -3.47 4.59 -6.05
N HIS A 42 -3.34 5.51 -7.00
CA HIS A 42 -3.51 5.22 -8.42
C HIS A 42 -2.18 5.30 -9.15
N PRO A 43 -1.77 4.24 -9.87
CA PRO A 43 -0.72 4.30 -10.88
C PRO A 43 -0.89 5.48 -11.85
N PHE A 44 0.24 6.03 -12.28
CA PHE A 44 0.26 7.04 -13.33
C PHE A 44 1.52 6.91 -14.19
N TYR A 45 1.49 7.53 -15.36
CA TYR A 45 2.68 7.73 -16.18
C TYR A 45 2.94 9.22 -16.40
N LYS A 46 4.19 9.57 -16.63
CA LYS A 46 4.63 10.96 -16.82
C LYS A 46 4.44 11.34 -18.29
N VAL A 47 3.64 12.37 -18.54
CA VAL A 47 3.45 12.98 -19.86
C VAL A 47 4.32 14.22 -19.95
N PHE A 48 5.31 14.22 -20.83
CA PHE A 48 6.20 15.36 -21.05
C PHE A 48 5.71 16.19 -22.24
N PRO A 49 5.53 17.51 -22.08
CA PRO A 49 5.01 18.38 -23.15
C PRO A 49 6.01 18.62 -24.30
N THR A 50 7.31 18.39 -24.06
CA THR A 50 8.38 18.53 -25.05
C THR A 50 9.26 17.29 -25.08
N ALA A 51 9.89 16.99 -26.21
CA ALA A 51 10.84 15.87 -26.36
C ALA A 51 12.02 15.95 -25.39
N VAL A 52 12.35 17.16 -24.92
CA VAL A 52 13.31 17.38 -23.84
C VAL A 52 12.62 17.11 -22.50
N LYS A 53 13.09 16.09 -21.76
CA LYS A 53 12.63 15.70 -20.42
C LYS A 53 13.04 16.73 -19.36
N ALA A 54 12.63 17.99 -19.53
CA ALA A 54 12.91 19.05 -18.57
C ALA A 54 11.83 19.04 -17.48
N GLY A 55 12.14 18.43 -16.33
CA GLY A 55 11.54 18.61 -14.97
C GLY A 55 10.02 18.54 -14.78
N HIS A 56 9.24 19.18 -15.64
CA HIS A 56 7.79 19.31 -15.62
C HIS A 56 7.14 18.20 -16.44
N TYR A 57 6.31 17.40 -15.77
CA TYR A 57 5.46 16.40 -16.38
C TYR A 57 4.01 16.59 -15.94
N LYS A 58 3.08 16.15 -16.77
CA LYS A 58 1.67 15.97 -16.40
C LYS A 58 1.43 14.52 -16.00
N VAL A 59 0.48 14.31 -15.08
CA VAL A 59 0.05 12.98 -14.63
C VAL A 59 -0.92 12.41 -15.67
N GLY A 60 -0.49 11.37 -16.40
CA GLY A 60 -1.35 10.59 -17.29
C GLY A 60 -1.98 9.41 -16.56
N ARG A 61 -3.21 9.04 -16.94
CA ARG A 61 -3.96 7.91 -16.36
C ARG A 61 -3.99 6.73 -17.32
N TYR A 62 -3.69 5.55 -16.80
CA TYR A 62 -3.80 4.32 -17.55
C TYR A 62 -5.27 4.01 -17.85
N ALA A 63 -5.54 3.36 -18.98
CA ALA A 63 -6.79 2.67 -19.18
C ALA A 63 -6.87 1.46 -18.24
N LEU A 64 -8.08 1.05 -17.84
CA LEU A 64 -8.28 -0.06 -16.90
C LEU A 64 -7.55 -1.34 -17.35
N ALA A 65 -7.58 -1.65 -18.64
CA ALA A 65 -6.91 -2.82 -19.22
C ALA A 65 -5.39 -2.82 -18.97
N ASP A 66 -4.77 -1.64 -18.95
CA ASP A 66 -3.34 -1.49 -18.70
C ASP A 66 -3.02 -1.34 -17.20
N GLU A 67 -3.95 -0.79 -16.43
CA GLU A 67 -3.79 -0.53 -15.00
C GLU A 67 -3.90 -1.81 -14.18
N LEU A 68 -4.91 -2.63 -14.49
CA LEU A 68 -5.27 -3.81 -13.71
C LEU A 68 -4.10 -4.82 -13.55
N PRO A 69 -3.32 -5.17 -14.59
CA PRO A 69 -2.16 -6.04 -14.43
C PRO A 69 -1.08 -5.46 -13.50
N LYS A 70 -0.90 -4.12 -13.50
CA LYS A 70 0.07 -3.44 -12.64
C LYS A 70 -0.38 -3.48 -11.18
N LEU A 71 -1.67 -3.27 -10.94
CA LEU A 71 -2.28 -3.37 -9.62
C LEU A 71 -2.18 -4.78 -9.04
N PHE A 72 -2.51 -5.81 -9.83
CA PHE A 72 -2.37 -7.21 -9.40
C PHE A 72 -0.92 -7.58 -9.07
N ARG A 73 0.04 -7.13 -9.88
CA ARG A 73 1.46 -7.36 -9.60
C ARG A 73 1.87 -6.77 -8.26
N GLU A 74 1.47 -5.54 -7.96
CA GLU A 74 1.76 -4.92 -6.68
C GLU A 74 1.08 -5.64 -5.51
N ALA A 75 -0.20 -5.97 -5.64
CA ALA A 75 -0.92 -6.70 -4.60
C ALA A 75 -0.25 -8.03 -4.28
N ASN A 76 0.21 -8.76 -5.31
CA ASN A 76 0.97 -10.00 -5.13
C ASN A 76 2.30 -9.75 -4.41
N VAL A 77 3.07 -8.73 -4.80
CA VAL A 77 4.33 -8.39 -4.12
C VAL A 77 4.09 -8.05 -2.66
N LEU A 78 3.06 -7.25 -2.35
CA LEU A 78 2.70 -6.91 -0.96
C LEU A 78 2.25 -8.13 -0.18
N TYR A 79 1.44 -9.00 -0.79
CA TYR A 79 0.99 -10.26 -0.18
C TYR A 79 2.19 -11.15 0.18
N TRP A 80 3.09 -11.41 -0.77
CA TRP A 80 4.28 -12.22 -0.53
C TRP A 80 5.20 -11.60 0.51
N SER A 81 5.38 -10.28 0.46
CA SER A 81 6.22 -9.56 1.44
C SER A 81 5.65 -9.66 2.86
N LYS A 82 4.32 -9.53 3.01
CA LYS A 82 3.64 -9.70 4.30
C LYS A 82 3.76 -11.14 4.81
N SER A 83 3.54 -12.13 3.95
CA SER A 83 3.65 -13.55 4.29
C SER A 83 5.07 -13.93 4.72
N LEU A 84 6.08 -13.46 4.00
CA LEU A 84 7.48 -13.71 4.35
C LEU A 84 7.85 -13.07 5.69
N LEU A 85 7.42 -11.83 5.92
CA LEU A 85 7.64 -11.15 7.19
C LEU A 85 6.94 -11.87 8.35
N GLN A 86 5.72 -12.36 8.13
CA GLN A 86 5.01 -13.16 9.13
C GLN A 86 5.79 -14.43 9.48
N LEU A 87 6.26 -15.17 8.47
CA LEU A 87 7.09 -16.36 8.67
C LEU A 87 8.35 -16.04 9.49
N THR A 88 9.03 -14.93 9.19
CA THR A 88 10.20 -14.48 9.94
C THR A 88 9.86 -14.18 11.40
N TYR A 89 8.75 -13.48 11.66
CA TYR A 89 8.33 -13.21 13.03
C TYR A 89 7.89 -14.45 13.79
N ASP A 90 7.18 -15.38 13.14
CA ASP A 90 6.81 -16.65 13.75
C ASP A 90 8.05 -17.46 14.15
N PHE A 91 9.10 -17.44 13.34
CA PHE A 91 10.39 -18.05 13.68
C PHE A 91 11.04 -17.37 14.90
N ILE A 92 11.16 -16.04 14.88
CA ILE A 92 11.74 -15.25 15.98
C ILE A 92 10.98 -15.52 17.29
N ASP A 93 9.64 -15.51 17.24
CA ASP A 93 8.78 -15.73 18.40
C ASP A 93 8.99 -17.12 19.00
N ARG A 94 9.10 -18.16 18.14
CA ARG A 94 9.40 -19.51 18.59
C ARG A 94 10.77 -19.61 19.24
N SER A 95 11.79 -18.99 18.64
CA SER A 95 13.15 -18.98 19.21
C SER A 95 13.19 -18.29 20.57
N ILE A 96 12.53 -17.14 20.71
CA ILE A 96 12.44 -16.42 21.98
C ILE A 96 11.70 -17.25 23.03
N THR A 97 10.56 -17.85 22.65
CA THR A 97 9.76 -18.68 23.57
C THR A 97 10.52 -19.92 24.04
N SER A 98 11.43 -20.45 23.23
CA SER A 98 12.29 -21.58 23.60
C SER A 98 13.50 -21.19 24.47
N SER A 99 13.78 -19.89 24.63
CA SER A 99 14.90 -19.41 25.44
C SER A 99 14.56 -19.47 26.93
N PRO A 100 15.48 -19.92 27.80
CA PRO A 100 15.28 -19.87 29.25
C PRO A 100 15.19 -18.44 29.79
N GLU A 101 15.80 -17.49 29.09
CA GLU A 101 15.78 -16.08 29.43
C GLU A 101 15.23 -15.28 28.22
N PRO A 102 14.01 -14.71 28.34
CA PRO A 102 13.48 -13.85 27.28
C PRO A 102 14.21 -12.49 27.26
N PRO A 103 14.22 -11.78 26.12
CA PRO A 103 14.86 -10.48 26.03
C PRO A 103 14.21 -9.48 26.99
N PRO A 104 14.99 -8.57 27.62
CA PRO A 104 14.47 -7.59 28.59
C PRO A 104 13.75 -6.41 27.90
N PHE A 105 13.35 -6.56 26.64
CA PHE A 105 12.70 -5.52 25.84
C PHE A 105 11.68 -6.12 24.88
N VAL A 106 10.73 -5.29 24.43
CA VAL A 106 9.76 -5.66 23.41
C VAL A 106 10.44 -5.67 22.04
N VAL A 107 10.40 -6.81 21.35
CA VAL A 107 10.99 -6.92 20.02
C VAL A 107 10.21 -6.05 19.03
N PRO A 108 10.87 -5.07 18.37
CA PRO A 108 10.19 -4.20 17.42
C PRO A 108 9.71 -4.99 16.20
N ARG A 109 8.48 -4.70 15.75
CA ARG A 109 7.90 -5.30 14.55
C ARG A 109 7.61 -4.25 13.49
N VAL A 110 8.08 -4.53 12.27
CA VAL A 110 7.70 -3.79 11.08
C VAL A 110 6.22 -4.02 10.81
N ARG A 111 5.45 -2.94 10.69
CA ARG A 111 4.02 -3.00 10.37
C ARG A 111 3.83 -2.78 8.88
N PHE A 112 3.13 -3.69 8.21
CA PHE A 112 2.59 -3.43 6.89
C PHE A 112 1.33 -2.57 6.99
N VAL A 113 1.19 -1.65 6.05
CA VAL A 113 -0.07 -0.92 5.87
C VAL A 113 -1.11 -1.90 5.34
N GLU A 114 -2.27 -1.97 5.98
CA GLU A 114 -3.40 -2.73 5.43
C GLU A 114 -3.85 -2.07 4.13
N ALA A 115 -3.89 -2.85 3.06
CA ALA A 115 -4.23 -2.39 1.73
C ALA A 115 -5.11 -3.43 1.03
N GLY A 116 -5.94 -2.95 0.11
CA GLY A 116 -6.76 -3.76 -0.78
C GLY A 116 -6.71 -3.22 -2.19
N LEU A 117 -7.06 -4.07 -3.16
CA LEU A 117 -7.36 -3.65 -4.52
C LEU A 117 -8.81 -3.17 -4.58
N CYS A 118 -9.02 -2.02 -5.20
CA CYS A 118 -10.33 -1.42 -5.47
C CYS A 118 -10.49 -1.15 -6.96
#